data_AF-A0A225VS49-F1
#
_entry.id   AF-A0A225VS49-F1
#
_cell.length_a   1.000
_cell.length_b   1.000
_cell.length_c   1.000
_cell.angle_alpha   90.00
_cell.angle_beta   90.00
_cell.angle_gamma   90.00
#
_symmetry.space_group_name_H-M   'P 1'
#
loop_
_entity.id
_entity.type
_entity.pdbx_description
1 polymer ?
#
loop_
_entity_poly.entity_id
_entity_poly.type
_entity_poly.pdbx_seq_one_letter_code
_entity_poly.pdbx_strand_id
1 'polypeptide(L)'
;MKVATCSAPTNIAVIKYWGKDDVALNTPMNSSVSVTLHQDQLRTKTSVAGGSDLQRTRLWLNGQEQPINKRVAVVLREMQQLASRVHGKTETQ
;
A
#
# COMPACT_ATOMS: atom_id res chain seq x y z
N MET A 1 18.62 1.38 -10.49
CA MET A 1 17.17 1.49 -10.18
C MET A 1 16.51 0.13 -10.35
N LYS A 2 15.68 -0.30 -9.40
CA LYS A 2 14.85 -1.53 -9.49
C LYS A 2 13.39 -1.14 -9.51
N VAL A 3 12.59 -1.83 -10.33
CA VAL A 3 11.15 -1.57 -10.46
C VAL A 3 10.39 -2.87 -10.25
N ALA A 4 9.39 -2.84 -9.38
CA ALA A 4 8.42 -3.92 -9.23
C ALA A 4 7.04 -3.42 -9.67
N THR A 5 6.31 -4.24 -10.42
CA THR A 5 4.96 -3.91 -10.89
C THR A 5 4.00 -5.02 -10.51
N CYS A 6 2.92 -4.66 -9.83
CA CYS A 6 1.88 -5.59 -9.42
C CYS A 6 0.51 -5.06 -9.82
N SER A 7 -0.47 -5.96 -9.93
CA SER A 7 -1.88 -5.60 -10.00
C SER A 7 -2.63 -6.11 -8.78
N ALA A 8 -3.62 -5.34 -8.32
CA ALA A 8 -4.48 -5.68 -7.21
C ALA A 8 -5.97 -5.61 -7.62
N PRO A 9 -6.80 -6.57 -7.20
CA PRO A 9 -8.23 -6.57 -7.47
C PRO A 9 -8.98 -5.54 -6.61
N THR A 10 -10.17 -5.17 -7.06
CA THR A 10 -11.17 -4.52 -6.19
C THR A 10 -12.01 -5.56 -5.45
N ASN A 11 -12.76 -5.14 -4.44
CA ASN A 11 -13.69 -6.00 -3.70
C ASN A 11 -15.03 -5.30 -3.47
N ILE A 12 -16.08 -6.08 -3.24
CA ILE A 12 -17.42 -5.59 -2.87
C ILE A 12 -17.83 -6.23 -1.54
N ALA A 13 -18.09 -5.40 -0.53
CA ALA A 13 -18.50 -5.84 0.79
C ALA A 13 -19.91 -6.45 0.78
N VAL A 14 -20.04 -7.69 1.28
CA VAL A 14 -21.33 -8.36 1.54
C VAL A 14 -21.77 -8.18 3.00
N ILE A 15 -20.81 -8.11 3.93
CA ILE A 15 -21.01 -7.56 5.28
C ILE A 15 -20.23 -6.26 5.36
N LYS A 16 -20.90 -5.15 5.70
CA LYS A 16 -20.36 -3.80 5.49
C LYS A 16 -19.38 -3.38 6.57
N TYR A 17 -18.28 -2.76 6.14
CA TYR A 17 -17.44 -1.91 6.98
C TYR A 17 -18.13 -0.54 7.08
N TRP A 18 -18.65 -0.19 8.26
CA TRP A 18 -19.30 1.11 8.48
C TRP A 18 -19.17 1.56 9.94
N GLY A 19 -18.47 2.67 10.15
CA GLY A 19 -18.10 3.17 11.47
C GLY A 19 -16.65 2.85 11.83
N LYS A 20 -16.00 3.77 12.55
CA LYS A 20 -14.63 3.63 13.03
C LYS A 20 -14.63 3.70 14.55
N ASP A 21 -14.01 2.72 15.17
CA ASP A 21 -13.73 2.71 16.61
C ASP A 21 -12.52 3.62 16.90
N ASP A 22 -11.45 3.47 16.10
CA ASP A 22 -10.28 4.35 16.13
C ASP A 22 -10.05 4.97 14.74
N VAL A 23 -10.16 6.30 14.66
CA VAL A 23 -9.97 7.06 13.41
C VAL A 23 -8.51 7.17 13.01
N ALA A 24 -7.58 7.25 13.97
CA ALA A 24 -6.15 7.39 13.72
C ALA A 24 -5.57 6.09 13.15
N LEU A 25 -5.95 4.95 13.72
CA LEU A 25 -5.52 3.62 13.25
C LEU A 25 -6.38 3.09 12.09
N ASN A 26 -7.55 3.67 11.85
CA ASN A 26 -8.60 3.13 10.97
C ASN A 26 -9.15 1.76 11.42
N THR A 27 -9.25 1.54 12.72
CA THR A 27 -9.84 0.33 13.29
C THR A 27 -11.37 0.37 13.18
N PRO A 28 -12.02 -0.66 12.60
CA PRO A 28 -13.48 -0.70 12.49
C PRO A 28 -14.19 -0.96 13.82
N MET A 29 -15.44 -0.51 13.92
CA MET A 29 -16.36 -0.94 15.00
C MET A 29 -16.82 -2.40 14.85
N ASN A 30 -16.83 -2.93 13.62
CA ASN A 30 -17.30 -4.27 13.32
C ASN A 30 -16.46 -4.94 12.22
N SER A 31 -16.37 -6.27 12.29
CA SER A 31 -15.81 -7.05 11.19
C SER A 31 -16.64 -6.88 9.92
N SER A 32 -15.98 -7.02 8.77
CA SER A 32 -16.61 -6.95 7.45
C SER A 32 -16.20 -8.16 6.61
N VAL A 33 -16.99 -8.49 5.59
CA VAL A 33 -16.73 -9.59 4.66
C VAL A 33 -16.99 -9.08 3.26
N SER A 34 -16.07 -9.33 2.32
CA SER A 34 -16.20 -8.90 0.94
C SER A 34 -15.83 -10.00 -0.03
N VAL A 35 -16.32 -9.87 -1.26
CA VAL A 35 -15.97 -10.74 -2.38
C VAL A 35 -14.96 -10.01 -3.26
N THR A 36 -13.84 -10.66 -3.54
CA THR A 36 -12.82 -10.16 -4.46
C THR A 36 -13.30 -10.29 -5.91
N LEU A 37 -13.24 -9.21 -6.69
CA LEU A 37 -13.58 -9.25 -8.10
C LEU A 37 -12.38 -9.68 -8.94
N HIS A 38 -12.66 -10.37 -10.05
CA HIS A 38 -11.63 -10.85 -10.94
C HIS A 38 -10.92 -9.69 -11.66
N GLN A 39 -9.59 -9.80 -11.83
CA GLN A 39 -8.73 -8.70 -12.27
C GLN A 39 -8.80 -8.42 -13.77
N ASP A 40 -9.40 -9.31 -14.55
CA ASP A 40 -9.64 -9.08 -15.98
C ASP A 40 -10.68 -7.97 -16.21
N GLN A 41 -11.59 -7.77 -15.26
CA GLN A 41 -12.63 -6.75 -15.33
C GLN A 41 -12.18 -5.47 -14.62
N LEU A 42 -11.70 -5.58 -13.37
CA LEU A 42 -11.36 -4.44 -12.53
C LEU A 42 -10.08 -4.69 -11.74
N ARG A 43 -9.08 -3.85 -11.95
CA ARG A 43 -7.81 -3.88 -11.22
C ARG A 43 -7.16 -2.50 -11.16
N THR A 44 -6.35 -2.30 -10.13
CA THR A 44 -5.33 -1.24 -10.10
C THR A 44 -3.98 -1.84 -10.43
N LYS A 45 -3.23 -1.21 -11.33
CA LYS A 45 -1.84 -1.59 -11.63
C LYS A 45 -0.91 -0.52 -11.04
N THR A 46 0.02 -0.94 -10.19
CA THR A 46 0.95 -0.05 -9.51
C THR A 46 2.38 -0.51 -9.76
N SER A 47 3.23 0.42 -10.18
CA SER A 47 4.67 0.23 -10.31
C SER A 47 5.39 1.05 -9.25
N VAL A 48 6.33 0.43 -8.54
CA VAL A 48 7.17 1.10 -7.54
C VAL A 48 8.62 0.98 -7.98
N ALA A 49 9.31 2.11 -8.04
CA ALA A 49 10.73 2.19 -8.36
C ALA A 49 11.54 2.59 -7.12
N GLY A 50 12.67 1.92 -6.90
CA GLY A 50 13.62 2.23 -5.82
C GLY A 50 15.07 2.23 -6.34
N GLY A 51 15.92 3.09 -5.79
CA GLY A 51 17.34 3.17 -6.13
C GLY A 51 18.02 4.40 -5.53
N SER A 52 19.34 4.38 -5.45
CA SER A 52 20.19 5.46 -4.93
C SER A 52 20.00 6.80 -5.64
N ASP A 53 19.65 6.77 -6.92
CA ASP A 53 19.58 7.96 -7.77
C ASP A 53 18.26 8.75 -7.55
N LEU A 54 17.31 8.19 -6.79
CA LEU A 54 16.02 8.81 -6.49
C LEU A 54 16.14 9.72 -5.26
N GLN A 55 16.06 11.04 -5.50
CA GLN A 55 16.25 12.06 -4.46
C GLN A 55 15.09 12.17 -3.46
N ARG A 56 13.86 11.86 -3.90
CA ARG A 56 12.66 11.95 -3.07
C ARG A 56 11.57 10.99 -3.54
N THR A 57 10.70 10.59 -2.63
CA THR A 57 9.48 9.85 -2.95
C THR A 57 8.50 10.74 -3.69
N ARG A 58 7.99 10.26 -4.82
CA ARG A 58 6.93 10.91 -5.61
C ARG A 58 5.87 9.87 -5.97
N LEU A 59 4.63 10.31 -6.13
CA LEU A 59 3.49 9.45 -6.46
C LEU A 59 2.76 10.02 -7.67
N TRP A 60 2.40 9.15 -8.61
CA TRP A 60 1.51 9.49 -9.71
C TRP A 60 0.27 8.61 -9.64
N LEU A 61 -0.88 9.21 -9.92
CA LEU A 61 -2.14 8.51 -10.09
C LEU A 61 -2.75 8.94 -11.42
N ASN A 62 -3.01 7.99 -12.31
CA ASN A 62 -3.56 8.23 -13.65
C ASN A 62 -2.79 9.31 -14.44
N GLY A 63 -1.45 9.25 -14.37
CA GLY A 63 -0.55 10.18 -15.07
C GLY A 63 -0.33 11.53 -14.39
N GLN A 64 -1.07 11.84 -13.32
CA GLN A 64 -0.96 13.11 -12.60
C GLN A 64 -0.17 12.93 -11.31
N GLU A 65 0.81 13.81 -11.06
CA GLU A 65 1.56 13.81 -9.81
C GLU A 65 0.64 14.18 -8.65
N GLN A 66 0.72 13.39 -7.58
CA GLN A 66 -0.07 13.58 -6.37
C GLN A 66 0.86 13.84 -5.18
N PRO A 67 0.46 14.73 -4.25
CA PRO A 67 1.20 14.90 -3.00
C PRO A 67 1.15 13.62 -2.17
N ILE A 68 2.27 13.29 -1.52
CA ILE A 68 2.31 12.20 -0.54
C ILE A 68 1.56 12.65 0.72
N ASN A 69 0.36 12.11 0.90
CA ASN A 69 -0.43 12.39 2.10
C ASN A 69 0.03 11.55 3.31
N LYS A 70 -0.50 11.86 4.49
CA LYS A 70 -0.16 11.17 5.75
C LYS A 70 -0.36 9.65 5.66
N ARG A 71 -1.40 9.17 4.96
CA ARG A 71 -1.71 7.73 4.87
C ARG A 71 -0.65 6.99 4.04
N VAL A 72 -0.30 7.53 2.88
CA VAL A 72 0.74 6.94 2.02
C VAL A 72 2.10 7.00 2.71
N ALA A 73 2.42 8.11 3.39
CA ALA A 73 3.67 8.24 4.14
C ALA A 73 3.83 7.18 5.23
N VAL A 74 2.75 6.86 5.97
CA VAL A 74 2.76 5.78 6.98
C VAL A 74 3.03 4.44 6.32
N VAL A 75 2.33 4.08 5.24
CA VAL A 75 2.54 2.80 4.54
C VAL A 75 3.99 2.66 4.06
N LEU A 76 4.55 3.69 3.43
CA LEU A 76 5.94 3.65 2.96
C LEU A 76 6.94 3.48 4.10
N ARG A 77 6.73 4.16 5.23
CA ARG A 77 7.55 4.02 6.42
C ARG A 77 7.50 2.60 6.97
N GLU A 78 6.30 2.03 7.12
CA GLU A 78 6.14 0.66 7.63
C GLU A 78 6.76 -0.37 6.68
N MET A 79 6.64 -0.19 5.36
CA MET A 79 7.30 -1.04 4.37
C MET A 79 8.84 -0.98 4.49
N GLN A 80 9.41 0.21 4.68
CA GLN A 80 10.85 0.38 4.90
C GLN A 80 11.30 -0.27 6.21
N GLN A 81 10.55 -0.07 7.30
CA GLN A 81 10.85 -0.70 8.59
C GLN A 81 10.77 -2.23 8.50
N LEU A 82 9.76 -2.76 7.81
CA LEU A 82 9.63 -4.20 7.58
C LEU A 82 10.81 -4.74 6.76
N ALA A 83 11.19 -4.06 5.68
CA ALA A 83 12.35 -4.44 4.88
C ALA A 83 13.63 -4.46 5.73
N SER A 84 13.86 -3.46 6.59
CA SER A 84 15.00 -3.45 7.53
C SER A 84 14.93 -4.59 8.54
N ARG A 85 13.75 -4.96 9.05
CA ARG A 85 13.61 -6.09 9.99
C ARG A 85 13.86 -7.45 9.32
N VAL A 86 13.39 -7.61 8.09
CA VAL A 86 13.51 -8.87 7.33
C VAL A 86 14.91 -9.05 6.73
N HIS A 87 15.53 -7.98 6.23
CA HIS A 87 16.80 -8.05 5.51
C HIS A 87 18.00 -7.49 6.30
N GLY A 88 17.78 -6.65 7.31
CA GLY A 88 18.82 -6.03 8.14
C GLY A 88 19.40 -6.93 9.24
N LYS A 89 19.03 -8.24 9.27
CA LYS A 89 19.68 -9.28 10.09
C LYS A 89 20.65 -10.16 9.28
N THR A 90 21.11 -9.70 8.13
CA THR A 90 22.11 -10.41 7.32
C THR A 90 23.49 -9.83 7.58
N GLU A 91 23.95 -9.86 8.84
CA GLU A 91 25.36 -9.65 9.23
C GLU A 91 25.50 -9.99 10.72
N THR A 92 25.64 -11.29 11.02
CA THR A 92 26.37 -11.72 12.22
C THR A 92 27.00 -13.08 11.95
N GLN A 93 28.34 -13.04 11.88
CA GLN A 93 29.34 -14.11 11.73
C GLN A 93 29.60 -14.65 10.32
#